data_AF-A0A8R7JVT7-F1
#
_entry.id   AF-A0A8R7JVT7-F1
#
_cell.length_a   1.000
_cell.length_b   1.000
_cell.length_c   1.000
_cell.angle_alpha   90.00
_cell.angle_beta   90.00
_cell.angle_gamma   90.00
#
_symmetry.space_group_name_H-M   'P 1'
#
loop_
_entity.id
_entity.type
_entity.pdbx_description
1 polymer ?
#
loop_
_entity_poly.entity_id
_entity_poly.type
_entity_poly.pdbx_seq_one_letter_code
_entity_poly.pdbx_strand_id
1 'polypeptide(L)'
;MVFRSKEQMRKALIKYGLLTFRSINFMKSEEGRIRAKCGWPGCPWTIYGAYSSRCSRFQVITYEDQHECGPNRDNHLVTAKVIARRYEHILRANPTWKIDSIKATVLKDFFADVSTSKCKAAKKIVSEKLLAGLKDEYTKVFDYQLELLRSNPGSTILVGLNPEYMDQNIFQSFYVCFNAMKKGFKACRRVIGLDGCFFKGACQGELLCAIGRDANNQMYPVAWAVVEKETSESWEWFVGLLIKDLDINDQGEGWVFISDQQKGLINAMQNYVPKAQHRMCARHIYANWKKKFREHALQKKFWAIAKAANREDFMYRKAKLAQDTSEGARDIMRTEPKHWARAFFSCWVPL
;
A
#
# COMPACT_ATOMS: atom_id res chain seq x y z
N MET A 1 12.15 -48.20 5.80
CA MET A 1 12.23 -46.74 5.64
C MET A 1 12.39 -46.10 7.03
N VAL A 2 13.27 -45.10 7.19
CA VAL A 2 13.60 -44.48 8.47
C VAL A 2 13.42 -42.97 8.40
N PHE A 3 12.82 -42.38 9.43
CA PHE A 3 12.60 -40.95 9.60
C PHE A 3 13.35 -40.45 10.85
N ARG A 4 13.74 -39.18 10.84
CA ARG A 4 14.35 -38.50 11.99
C ARG A 4 13.37 -38.32 13.13
N SER A 5 12.09 -38.12 12.82
CA SER A 5 11.02 -37.97 13.81
C SER A 5 9.65 -38.34 13.25
N LYS A 6 8.69 -38.46 14.16
CA LYS A 6 7.26 -38.64 13.84
C LYS A 6 6.72 -37.49 12.98
N GLU A 7 7.10 -36.25 13.24
CA GLU A 7 6.67 -35.08 12.45
C GLU A 7 7.17 -35.16 11.01
N GLN A 8 8.39 -35.67 10.81
CA GLN A 8 8.95 -35.84 9.47
C GLN A 8 8.14 -36.88 8.68
N MET A 9 7.82 -38.02 9.29
CA MET A 9 6.96 -39.02 8.66
C MET A 9 5.57 -38.46 8.37
N ARG A 10 4.96 -37.73 9.30
CA ARG A 10 3.66 -37.07 9.09
C ARG A 10 3.68 -36.11 7.90
N LYS A 11 4.72 -35.27 7.79
CA LYS A 11 4.91 -34.35 6.65
C LYS A 11 5.07 -35.12 5.33
N ALA A 12 5.81 -36.22 5.33
CA ALA A 12 5.99 -37.07 4.15
C ALA A 12 4.66 -37.70 3.72
N LEU A 13 3.85 -38.20 4.66
CA LEU A 13 2.53 -38.79 4.37
C LEU A 13 1.53 -37.76 3.86
N ILE A 14 1.51 -36.55 4.43
CA ILE A 14 0.70 -35.44 3.90
C ILE A 14 1.13 -35.13 2.45
N LYS A 15 2.44 -35.03 2.20
CA LYS A 15 2.96 -34.75 0.85
C LYS A 15 2.58 -35.86 -0.14
N TYR A 16 2.70 -37.11 0.27
CA TYR A 16 2.30 -38.27 -0.53
C TYR A 16 0.82 -38.18 -0.91
N GLY A 17 -0.09 -38.05 0.07
CA GLY A 17 -1.53 -37.97 -0.21
C GLY A 17 -1.95 -36.76 -1.05
N LEU A 18 -1.23 -35.64 -0.94
CA LEU A 18 -1.45 -34.46 -1.81
C LEU A 18 -0.99 -34.70 -3.26
N LEU A 19 0.10 -35.44 -3.48
CA LEU A 19 0.63 -35.73 -4.83
C LEU A 19 -0.15 -36.85 -5.52
N THR A 20 -0.63 -37.83 -4.78
CA THR A 20 -1.39 -38.97 -5.30
C THR A 20 -2.91 -38.73 -5.31
N PHE A 21 -3.35 -37.55 -4.87
CA PHE A 21 -4.76 -37.17 -4.73
C PHE A 21 -5.59 -38.15 -3.89
N ARG A 22 -4.93 -38.78 -2.90
CA ARG A 22 -5.56 -39.75 -1.98
C ARG A 22 -5.89 -39.09 -0.65
N SER A 23 -7.03 -39.43 -0.08
CA SER A 23 -7.36 -39.08 1.30
C SER A 23 -6.63 -40.03 2.25
N ILE A 24 -5.91 -39.46 3.22
CA ILE A 24 -5.18 -40.20 4.25
C ILE A 24 -5.67 -39.74 5.62
N ASN A 25 -6.16 -40.69 6.40
CA ASN A 25 -6.65 -40.47 7.75
C ASN A 25 -5.61 -40.95 8.76
N PHE A 26 -5.18 -40.03 9.62
CA PHE A 26 -4.30 -40.36 10.75
C PHE A 26 -5.15 -40.88 11.91
N MET A 27 -5.04 -42.17 12.21
CA MET A 27 -5.65 -42.79 13.38
C MET A 27 -4.89 -42.31 14.64
N LYS A 28 -5.55 -42.26 15.81
CA LYS A 28 -5.01 -41.74 17.10
C LYS A 28 -3.48 -41.86 17.18
N SER A 29 -2.81 -40.72 17.33
CA SER A 29 -1.34 -40.66 17.31
C SER A 29 -0.82 -40.42 18.72
N GLU A 30 -0.15 -41.40 19.29
CA GLU A 30 0.57 -41.33 20.56
C GLU A 30 1.97 -40.71 20.35
N GLU A 31 2.62 -40.21 21.40
CA GLU A 31 3.88 -39.47 21.31
C GLU A 31 4.97 -40.21 20.50
N GLY A 32 5.07 -41.53 20.64
CA GLY A 32 6.07 -42.36 19.95
C GLY A 32 5.60 -43.11 18.70
N ARG A 33 4.35 -42.91 18.22
CA ARG A 33 3.75 -43.76 17.16
C ARG A 33 2.86 -42.97 16.20
N ILE A 34 2.80 -43.38 14.94
CA ILE A 34 1.87 -42.84 13.94
C ILE A 34 1.28 -43.99 13.12
N ARG A 35 -0.04 -44.02 13.00
CA ARG A 35 -0.75 -44.91 12.08
C ARG A 35 -1.59 -44.06 11.14
N ALA A 36 -1.45 -44.31 9.84
CA ALA A 36 -2.28 -43.70 8.83
C ALA A 36 -2.92 -44.79 7.96
N LYS A 37 -4.16 -44.56 7.56
CA LYS A 37 -4.92 -45.43 6.66
C LYS A 37 -5.54 -44.60 5.56
N CYS A 38 -5.89 -45.23 4.44
CA CYS A 38 -6.65 -44.52 3.42
C CYS A 38 -8.03 -44.14 3.98
N GLY A 39 -8.55 -42.99 3.55
CA GLY A 39 -9.88 -42.54 3.94
C GLY A 39 -11.02 -43.26 3.22
N TRP A 40 -10.73 -43.98 2.14
CA TRP A 40 -11.72 -44.73 1.37
C TRP A 40 -12.12 -46.04 2.10
N PRO A 41 -13.42 -46.32 2.27
CA PRO A 41 -13.89 -47.56 2.88
C PRO A 41 -13.37 -48.80 2.13
N GLY A 42 -12.75 -49.74 2.85
CA GLY A 42 -12.25 -50.99 2.26
C GLY A 42 -10.88 -50.91 1.58
N CYS A 43 -10.27 -49.73 1.45
CA CYS A 43 -8.94 -49.63 0.86
C CYS A 43 -7.86 -50.25 1.80
N PRO A 44 -7.01 -51.16 1.30
CA PRO A 44 -6.04 -51.88 2.15
C PRO A 44 -4.83 -51.03 2.56
N TRP A 45 -4.57 -49.92 1.85
CA TRP A 45 -3.46 -49.02 2.15
C TRP A 45 -3.43 -48.58 3.63
N THR A 46 -2.33 -48.96 4.29
CA THR A 46 -2.05 -48.58 5.67
C THR A 46 -0.55 -48.43 5.88
N ILE A 47 -0.19 -47.52 6.77
CA ILE A 47 1.20 -47.35 7.19
C ILE A 47 1.27 -47.10 8.68
N TYR A 48 2.23 -47.78 9.32
CA TYR A 48 2.48 -47.68 10.75
C TYR A 48 3.97 -47.46 10.99
N GLY A 49 4.28 -46.41 11.74
CA GLY A 49 5.63 -46.10 12.17
C GLY A 49 5.71 -45.86 13.68
N ALA A 50 6.82 -46.26 14.27
CA ALA A 50 7.12 -46.06 15.69
C ALA A 50 8.63 -45.95 15.93
N TYR A 51 9.01 -45.48 17.11
CA TYR A 51 10.38 -45.65 17.59
C TYR A 51 10.67 -47.12 17.87
N SER A 52 11.83 -47.59 17.38
CA SER A 52 12.32 -48.93 17.70
C SER A 52 13.06 -48.91 19.04
N SER A 53 12.84 -49.91 19.88
CA SER A 53 13.58 -50.05 21.15
C SER A 53 15.08 -50.32 20.94
N ARG A 54 15.47 -50.82 19.76
CA ARG A 54 16.85 -51.20 19.44
C ARG A 54 17.67 -50.07 18.81
N CYS A 55 17.01 -49.01 18.35
CA CYS A 55 17.67 -47.88 17.70
C CYS A 55 16.75 -46.67 17.82
N SER A 56 17.26 -45.57 18.38
CA SER A 56 16.52 -44.32 18.66
C SER A 56 16.06 -43.55 17.42
N ARG A 57 15.69 -44.25 16.35
CA ARG A 57 15.22 -43.73 15.06
C ARG A 57 13.77 -44.15 14.83
N PHE A 58 13.01 -43.29 14.16
CA PHE A 58 11.62 -43.55 13.85
C PHE A 58 11.53 -44.43 12.60
N GLN A 59 10.97 -45.63 12.70
CA GLN A 59 10.95 -46.58 11.59
C GLN A 59 9.53 -46.89 11.15
N VAL A 60 9.37 -47.14 9.85
CA VAL A 60 8.15 -47.75 9.31
C VAL A 60 8.20 -49.24 9.62
N ILE A 61 7.22 -49.72 10.38
CA ILE A 61 7.10 -51.12 10.83
C ILE A 61 6.15 -51.88 9.90
N THR A 62 5.03 -51.27 9.53
CA THR A 62 4.04 -51.85 8.63
C THR A 62 3.79 -50.88 7.49
N TYR A 63 3.81 -51.39 6.27
CA TYR A 63 3.47 -50.63 5.08
C TYR A 63 2.77 -51.54 4.08
N GLU A 64 1.50 -51.26 3.83
CA GLU A 64 0.73 -51.84 2.75
C GLU A 64 0.50 -50.74 1.71
N ASP A 65 1.11 -50.89 0.53
CA ASP A 65 1.10 -49.86 -0.53
C ASP A 65 -0.07 -50.03 -1.51
N GLN A 66 -0.86 -51.08 -1.36
CA GLN A 66 -1.98 -51.32 -2.27
C GLN A 66 -3.12 -50.32 -2.03
N HIS A 67 -3.33 -49.45 -3.01
CA HIS A 67 -4.48 -48.54 -3.08
C HIS A 67 -5.50 -49.08 -4.09
N GLU A 68 -6.68 -49.47 -3.60
CA GLU A 68 -7.84 -49.84 -4.44
C GLU A 68 -8.85 -48.68 -4.61
N CYS A 69 -8.48 -47.47 -4.18
CA CYS A 69 -9.34 -46.30 -4.24
C CYS A 69 -9.13 -45.49 -5.54
N GLY A 70 -10.06 -44.57 -5.84
CA GLY A 70 -9.93 -43.52 -6.87
C GLY A 70 -9.46 -42.16 -6.29
N PRO A 71 -9.01 -41.20 -7.12
CA PRO A 71 -8.70 -39.85 -6.64
C PRO A 71 -9.92 -39.25 -5.94
N ASN A 72 -9.72 -38.64 -4.77
CA ASN A 72 -10.82 -38.15 -3.94
C ASN A 72 -10.81 -36.62 -3.85
N ARG A 73 -11.95 -36.01 -4.19
CA ARG A 73 -12.14 -34.56 -4.08
C ARG A 73 -12.30 -34.08 -2.65
N ASP A 74 -12.83 -34.91 -1.75
CA ASP A 74 -12.87 -34.60 -0.32
C ASP A 74 -11.56 -35.03 0.36
N ASN A 75 -10.53 -34.22 0.17
CA ASN A 75 -9.22 -34.46 0.76
C ASN A 75 -8.97 -33.54 1.97
N HIS A 76 -9.16 -34.09 3.17
CA HIS A 76 -8.91 -33.37 4.44
C HIS A 76 -7.44 -32.98 4.66
N LEU A 77 -6.49 -33.52 3.88
CA LEU A 77 -5.09 -33.08 3.91
C LEU A 77 -4.91 -31.67 3.34
N VAL A 78 -5.82 -31.23 2.47
CA VAL A 78 -5.86 -29.86 1.92
C VAL A 78 -6.46 -28.93 2.98
N THR A 79 -5.62 -28.61 3.95
CA THR A 79 -5.91 -27.68 5.04
C THR A 79 -5.65 -26.23 4.60
N ALA A 80 -6.24 -25.26 5.33
CA ALA A 80 -5.97 -23.84 5.10
C ALA A 80 -4.46 -23.51 5.17
N LYS A 81 -3.69 -24.19 6.05
CA LYS A 81 -2.22 -24.03 6.14
C LYS A 81 -1.50 -24.51 4.89
N VAL A 82 -1.95 -25.60 4.27
CA VAL A 82 -1.37 -26.13 3.01
C VAL A 82 -1.64 -25.15 1.87
N ILE A 83 -2.88 -24.66 1.74
CA ILE A 83 -3.27 -23.66 0.73
C ILE A 83 -2.45 -22.38 0.93
N ALA A 84 -2.40 -21.84 2.15
CA ALA A 84 -1.65 -20.63 2.49
C ALA A 84 -0.17 -20.76 2.11
N ARG A 85 0.47 -21.89 2.44
CA ARG A 85 1.88 -22.14 2.11
C ARG A 85 2.11 -22.31 0.60
N ARG A 86 1.23 -23.04 -0.10
CA ARG A 86 1.37 -23.31 -1.54
C ARG A 86 1.26 -22.03 -2.36
N TYR A 87 0.29 -21.19 -2.01
CA TYR A 87 -0.05 -19.97 -2.76
C TYR A 87 0.38 -18.69 -2.07
N GLU A 88 1.32 -18.76 -1.12
CA GLU A 88 1.78 -17.60 -0.35
C GLU A 88 2.22 -16.47 -1.27
N HIS A 89 3.06 -16.78 -2.27
CA HIS A 89 3.56 -15.79 -3.25
C HIS A 89 2.43 -15.12 -4.05
N ILE A 90 1.42 -15.88 -4.49
CA ILE A 90 0.27 -15.34 -5.25
C ILE A 90 -0.60 -14.48 -4.34
N LEU A 91 -0.86 -14.94 -3.12
CA LEU A 91 -1.68 -14.24 -2.14
C LEU A 91 -1.03 -12.93 -1.66
N ARG A 92 0.31 -12.90 -1.58
CA ARG A 92 1.08 -11.67 -1.30
C ARG A 92 1.03 -10.69 -2.47
N ALA A 93 1.24 -11.16 -3.69
CA ALA A 93 1.24 -10.32 -4.89
C ALA A 93 -0.16 -9.81 -5.26
N ASN A 94 -1.21 -10.59 -4.96
CA ASN A 94 -2.59 -10.27 -5.29
C ASN A 94 -3.52 -10.54 -4.09
N PRO A 95 -3.58 -9.62 -3.10
CA PRO A 95 -4.48 -9.77 -1.94
C PRO A 95 -5.97 -9.85 -2.32
N THR A 96 -6.36 -9.26 -3.45
CA THR A 96 -7.74 -9.24 -3.95
C THR A 96 -8.10 -10.49 -4.76
N TRP A 97 -7.22 -11.50 -4.83
CA TRP A 97 -7.48 -12.75 -5.56
C TRP A 97 -8.81 -13.39 -5.15
N LYS A 98 -9.75 -13.52 -6.09
CA LYS A 98 -11.12 -13.93 -5.79
C LYS A 98 -11.16 -15.33 -5.19
N ILE A 99 -12.03 -15.55 -4.20
CA ILE A 99 -12.15 -16.83 -3.49
C ILE A 99 -12.51 -17.96 -4.47
N ASP A 100 -13.36 -17.69 -5.46
CA ASP A 100 -13.74 -18.69 -6.46
C ASP A 100 -12.56 -19.08 -7.36
N SER A 101 -11.69 -18.11 -7.69
CA SER A 101 -10.44 -18.39 -8.40
C SER A 101 -9.47 -19.22 -7.56
N ILE A 102 -9.41 -18.99 -6.24
CA ILE A 102 -8.63 -19.83 -5.31
C ILE A 102 -9.15 -21.26 -5.33
N LYS A 103 -10.47 -21.44 -5.22
CA LYS A 103 -11.10 -22.77 -5.26
C LYS A 103 -10.79 -23.50 -6.57
N ALA A 104 -10.97 -22.84 -7.71
CA ALA A 104 -10.69 -23.43 -9.01
C ALA A 104 -9.21 -23.83 -9.15
N THR A 105 -8.30 -23.02 -8.63
CA THR A 105 -6.86 -23.33 -8.66
C THR A 105 -6.51 -24.48 -7.73
N VAL A 106 -7.08 -24.53 -6.52
CA VAL A 106 -6.91 -25.66 -5.59
C VAL A 106 -7.46 -26.95 -6.18
N LEU A 107 -8.62 -26.90 -6.85
CA LEU A 107 -9.19 -28.06 -7.53
C LEU A 107 -8.28 -28.54 -8.67
N LYS A 108 -7.69 -27.62 -9.43
CA LYS A 108 -6.76 -27.96 -10.52
C LYS A 108 -5.45 -28.58 -10.00
N ASP A 109 -4.85 -28.01 -8.96
CA ASP A 109 -3.53 -28.41 -8.46
C ASP A 109 -3.57 -29.62 -7.52
N PHE A 110 -4.63 -29.76 -6.72
CA PHE A 110 -4.74 -30.79 -5.68
C PHE A 110 -5.91 -31.75 -5.86
N PHE A 111 -6.69 -31.60 -6.94
CA PHE A 111 -7.91 -32.37 -7.19
C PHE A 111 -8.86 -32.40 -5.99
N ALA A 112 -8.96 -31.28 -5.26
CA ALA A 112 -9.71 -31.21 -4.01
C ALA A 112 -10.74 -30.07 -4.00
N ASP A 113 -11.96 -30.39 -3.57
CA ASP A 113 -13.03 -29.43 -3.33
C ASP A 113 -12.85 -28.78 -1.96
N VAL A 114 -12.58 -27.48 -1.95
CA VAL A 114 -12.35 -26.71 -0.73
C VAL A 114 -13.48 -25.73 -0.44
N SER A 115 -13.88 -25.68 0.83
CA SER A 115 -14.89 -24.73 1.28
C SER A 115 -14.41 -23.28 1.16
N THR A 116 -15.36 -22.35 1.05
CA THR A 116 -15.08 -20.90 1.12
C THR A 116 -14.37 -20.54 2.41
N SER A 117 -14.75 -21.15 3.54
CA SER A 117 -14.16 -20.92 4.85
C SER A 117 -12.67 -21.32 4.90
N LYS A 118 -12.29 -22.46 4.30
CA LYS A 118 -10.87 -22.86 4.19
C LYS A 118 -10.05 -21.86 3.37
N CYS A 119 -10.60 -21.36 2.26
CA CYS A 119 -9.92 -20.35 1.44
C CYS A 119 -9.77 -19.00 2.17
N LYS A 120 -10.81 -18.56 2.88
CA LYS A 120 -10.75 -17.35 3.74
C LYS A 120 -9.73 -17.51 4.85
N ALA A 121 -9.68 -18.67 5.51
CA ALA A 121 -8.68 -18.95 6.54
C ALA A 121 -7.26 -18.96 5.96
N ALA A 122 -7.05 -19.53 4.77
CA ALA A 122 -5.76 -19.51 4.09
C ALA A 122 -5.29 -18.09 3.78
N LYS A 123 -6.20 -17.25 3.25
CA LYS A 123 -5.95 -15.82 3.06
C LYS A 123 -5.55 -15.13 4.36
N LYS A 124 -6.35 -15.33 5.42
CA LYS A 124 -6.11 -14.74 6.74
C LYS A 124 -4.72 -15.08 7.27
N ILE A 125 -4.28 -16.34 7.17
CA ILE A 125 -2.93 -16.77 7.58
C ILE A 125 -1.83 -15.98 6.86
N VAL A 126 -1.95 -15.81 5.53
CA VAL A 126 -0.95 -15.07 4.75
C VAL A 126 -0.98 -13.58 5.10
N SER A 127 -2.17 -13.01 5.26
CA SER A 127 -2.35 -11.60 5.65
C SER A 127 -1.80 -11.31 7.06
N GLU A 128 -2.04 -12.19 8.03
CA GLU A 128 -1.51 -12.08 9.40
C GLU A 128 0.02 -12.18 9.40
N LYS A 129 0.59 -13.09 8.61
CA LYS A 129 2.04 -13.21 8.47
C LYS A 129 2.67 -11.96 7.85
N LEU A 130 2.00 -11.35 6.86
CA LEU A 130 2.42 -10.07 6.29
C LEU A 130 2.37 -8.95 7.32
N LEU A 131 1.26 -8.86 8.07
CA LEU A 131 1.09 -7.87 9.14
C LEU A 131 2.12 -8.01 10.26
N ALA A 132 2.43 -9.24 10.67
CA ALA A 132 3.46 -9.52 11.65
C ALA A 132 4.84 -9.05 11.15
N GLY A 133 5.18 -9.38 9.90
CA GLY A 133 6.41 -8.89 9.28
C GLY A 133 6.48 -7.37 9.20
N LEU A 134 5.36 -6.69 8.92
CA LEU A 134 5.31 -5.22 8.92
C LEU A 134 5.58 -4.63 10.30
N LYS A 135 5.05 -5.24 11.38
CA LYS A 135 5.34 -4.81 12.76
C LYS A 135 6.84 -4.89 13.06
N ASP A 136 7.49 -5.97 12.63
CA ASP A 136 8.94 -6.15 12.79
C ASP A 136 9.77 -5.16 11.96
N GLU A 137 9.19 -4.53 10.94
CA GLU A 137 9.85 -3.46 10.17
C GLU A 137 9.74 -2.10 10.86
N TYR A 138 8.64 -1.83 11.56
CA TYR A 138 8.50 -0.58 12.33
C TYR A 138 9.50 -0.48 13.49
N THR A 139 9.95 -1.61 14.04
CA THR A 139 11.00 -1.61 15.08
C THR A 139 12.36 -1.16 14.55
N LYS A 140 12.56 -1.18 13.23
CA LYS A 140 13.81 -0.78 12.55
C LYS A 140 13.78 0.66 12.01
N VAL A 141 12.74 1.44 12.30
CA VAL A 141 12.59 2.81 11.75
C VAL A 141 13.78 3.71 12.12
N PHE A 142 14.32 3.56 13.33
CA PHE A 142 15.53 4.28 13.75
C PHE A 142 16.79 3.77 13.04
N ASP A 143 16.90 2.47 12.78
CA ASP A 143 18.01 1.92 11.98
C ASP A 143 17.97 2.48 10.55
N TYR A 144 16.77 2.57 9.94
CA TYR A 144 16.59 3.22 8.64
C TYR A 144 16.97 4.70 8.68
N GLN A 145 16.56 5.44 9.71
CA GLN A 145 16.95 6.84 9.88
C GLN A 145 18.47 6.98 9.92
N LEU A 146 19.14 6.19 10.76
CA LEU A 146 20.60 6.24 10.93
C LEU A 146 21.33 5.87 9.63
N GLU A 147 20.86 4.85 8.92
CA GLU A 147 21.47 4.41 7.66
C GLU A 147 21.31 5.46 6.56
N LEU A 148 20.15 6.13 6.48
CA LEU A 148 19.94 7.24 5.55
C LEU A 148 20.84 8.44 5.86
N LEU A 149 21.03 8.77 7.14
CA LEU A 149 21.94 9.84 7.55
C LEU A 149 23.41 9.48 7.30
N ARG A 150 23.81 8.22 7.53
CA ARG A 150 25.14 7.70 7.26
C ARG A 150 25.49 7.75 5.77
N SER A 151 24.57 7.28 4.92
CA SER A 151 24.77 7.22 3.47
C SER A 151 24.61 8.56 2.77
N ASN A 152 23.79 9.48 3.32
CA ASN A 152 23.53 10.79 2.74
C ASN A 152 23.74 11.93 3.76
N PRO A 153 25.01 12.29 4.07
CA PRO A 153 25.32 13.34 5.03
C PRO A 153 24.69 14.70 4.68
N GLY A 154 24.17 15.39 5.70
CA GLY A 154 23.48 16.69 5.58
C GLY A 154 22.00 16.61 5.20
N SER A 155 21.46 15.40 5.07
CA SER A 155 20.01 15.18 4.89
C SER A 155 19.26 15.43 6.20
N THR A 156 17.99 15.82 6.12
CA THR A 156 17.10 15.86 7.28
C THR A 156 16.23 14.63 7.25
N ILE A 157 16.47 13.71 8.18
CA ILE A 157 15.65 12.50 8.38
C ILE A 157 15.16 12.53 9.82
N LEU A 158 13.85 12.58 10.03
CA LEU A 158 13.25 12.72 11.36
C LEU A 158 12.17 11.66 11.58
N VAL A 159 12.24 11.01 12.75
CA VAL A 159 11.22 10.09 13.24
C VAL A 159 10.43 10.81 14.31
N GLY A 160 9.12 10.97 14.10
CA GLY A 160 8.19 11.46 15.10
C GLY A 160 7.57 10.31 15.87
N LEU A 161 7.58 10.42 17.19
CA LEU A 161 6.91 9.51 18.11
C LEU A 161 5.66 10.19 18.67
N ASN A 162 4.64 9.38 18.99
CA ASN A 162 3.40 9.89 19.54
C ASN A 162 3.65 10.53 20.92
N PRO A 163 3.30 11.82 21.10
CA PRO A 163 3.58 12.55 22.34
C PRO A 163 2.72 12.06 23.52
N GLU A 164 1.56 11.46 23.28
CA GLU A 164 0.67 10.93 24.33
C GLU A 164 1.20 9.62 24.94
N TYR A 165 2.03 8.89 24.20
CA TYR A 165 2.53 7.56 24.57
C TYR A 165 4.07 7.48 24.43
N MET A 166 4.78 8.48 24.93
CA MET A 166 6.25 8.53 24.82
C MET A 166 6.93 7.29 25.41
N ASP A 167 6.41 6.75 26.51
CA ASP A 167 6.98 5.56 27.18
C ASP A 167 6.92 4.29 26.30
N GLN A 168 6.02 4.27 25.32
CA GLN A 168 5.79 3.12 24.43
C GLN A 168 6.51 3.27 23.09
N ASN A 169 7.16 4.41 22.82
CA ASN A 169 7.83 4.72 21.56
C ASN A 169 6.95 4.41 20.33
N ILE A 170 5.70 4.84 20.36
CA ILE A 170 4.76 4.59 19.27
C ILE A 170 5.13 5.48 18.08
N PHE A 171 5.42 4.85 16.94
CA PHE A 171 5.68 5.54 15.68
C PHE A 171 4.48 6.40 15.26
N GLN A 172 4.73 7.67 14.91
CA GLN A 172 3.71 8.61 14.44
C GLN A 172 4.03 9.17 13.05
N SER A 173 5.29 9.55 12.81
CA SER A 173 5.69 10.15 11.54
C SER A 173 7.13 9.87 11.13
N PHE A 174 7.42 9.97 9.83
CA PHE A 174 8.76 9.82 9.27
C PHE A 174 8.97 10.83 8.14
N TYR A 175 9.83 11.81 8.33
CA TYR A 175 10.16 12.83 7.34
C TYR A 175 11.51 12.57 6.68
N VAL A 176 11.58 12.79 5.37
CA VAL A 176 12.79 12.64 4.56
C VAL A 176 12.96 13.84 3.64
N CYS A 177 14.12 14.50 3.77
CA CYS A 177 14.62 15.45 2.77
C CYS A 177 16.13 15.28 2.59
N PHE A 178 16.54 14.76 1.44
CA PHE A 178 17.95 14.51 1.16
C PHE A 178 18.72 15.80 0.88
N ASN A 179 19.97 15.86 1.33
CA ASN A 179 20.86 17.01 1.10
C ASN A 179 21.00 17.35 -0.39
N ALA A 180 21.12 16.33 -1.24
CA ALA A 180 21.15 16.49 -2.68
C ALA A 180 19.89 17.16 -3.22
N MET A 181 18.72 16.81 -2.68
CA MET A 181 17.44 17.42 -3.08
C MET A 181 17.37 18.88 -2.68
N LYS A 182 17.76 19.23 -1.44
CA LYS A 182 17.84 20.62 -0.97
C LYS A 182 18.75 21.48 -1.85
N LYS A 183 19.95 20.98 -2.15
CA LYS A 183 20.94 21.69 -2.96
C LYS A 183 20.48 21.84 -4.42
N GLY A 184 20.00 20.78 -5.04
CA GLY A 184 19.54 20.83 -6.43
C GLY A 184 18.28 21.68 -6.61
N PHE A 185 17.41 21.74 -5.60
CA PHE A 185 16.23 22.61 -5.65
C PHE A 185 16.60 24.11 -5.71
N LYS A 186 17.77 24.53 -5.26
CA LYS A 186 18.22 25.93 -5.40
C LYS A 186 18.35 26.38 -6.86
N ALA A 187 18.55 25.45 -7.79
CA ALA A 187 18.55 25.71 -9.23
C ALA A 187 17.16 25.52 -9.88
N CYS A 188 16.18 25.07 -9.11
CA CYS A 188 14.80 24.89 -9.56
C CYS A 188 14.01 26.20 -9.45
N ARG A 189 12.82 26.21 -10.03
CA ARG A 189 11.87 27.30 -9.89
C ARG A 189 11.35 27.31 -8.46
N ARG A 190 11.08 28.49 -7.91
CA ARG A 190 10.46 28.69 -6.58
C ARG A 190 8.96 28.33 -6.58
N VAL A 191 8.65 27.14 -7.07
CA VAL A 191 7.31 26.56 -7.16
C VAL A 191 7.33 25.19 -6.49
N ILE A 192 6.44 24.99 -5.53
CA ILE A 192 6.29 23.72 -4.82
C ILE A 192 4.84 23.27 -4.90
N GLY A 193 4.63 22.06 -5.41
CA GLY A 193 3.39 21.30 -5.29
C GLY A 193 3.38 20.49 -4.00
N LEU A 194 2.30 20.58 -3.23
CA LEU A 194 2.04 19.82 -2.02
C LEU A 194 0.84 18.91 -2.26
N ASP A 195 0.99 17.62 -1.98
CA ASP A 195 -0.08 16.64 -2.14
C ASP A 195 0.01 15.54 -1.06
N GLY A 196 -1.14 14.98 -0.71
CA GLY A 196 -1.29 13.87 0.23
C GLY A 196 -1.85 12.64 -0.47
N CYS A 197 -1.34 11.45 -0.15
CA CYS A 197 -1.84 10.20 -0.70
C CYS A 197 -2.02 9.13 0.38
N PHE A 198 -3.23 8.57 0.49
CA PHE A 198 -3.53 7.48 1.40
C PHE A 198 -2.79 6.19 1.02
N PHE A 199 -2.16 5.54 2.00
CA PHE A 199 -1.68 4.18 1.80
C PHE A 199 -2.85 3.22 1.60
N LYS A 200 -2.69 2.32 0.62
CA LYS A 200 -3.61 1.20 0.42
C LYS A 200 -2.97 -0.06 0.98
N GLY A 201 -3.55 -0.62 2.04
CA GLY A 201 -3.03 -1.86 2.59
C GLY A 201 -3.41 -2.10 4.04
N ALA A 202 -2.56 -2.87 4.71
CA ALA A 202 -2.77 -3.33 6.07
C ALA A 202 -2.32 -2.30 7.12
N CYS A 203 -1.43 -1.37 6.74
CA CYS A 203 -1.04 -0.21 7.53
C CYS A 203 -1.86 0.99 7.08
N GLN A 204 -2.47 1.68 8.03
CA GLN A 204 -3.10 2.98 7.82
C GLN A 204 -2.03 4.08 7.91
N GLY A 205 -2.23 5.15 7.17
CA GLY A 205 -1.31 6.28 7.11
C GLY A 205 -1.40 6.99 5.77
N GLU A 206 -0.73 8.13 5.70
CA GLU A 206 -0.72 9.00 4.55
C GLU A 206 0.71 9.41 4.20
N LEU A 207 0.96 9.50 2.90
CA LEU A 207 2.20 10.01 2.35
C LEU A 207 1.98 11.47 1.94
N LEU A 208 2.63 12.39 2.62
CA LEU A 208 2.72 13.79 2.24
C LEU A 208 3.94 13.96 1.32
N CYS A 209 3.81 14.71 0.24
CA CYS A 209 4.90 14.95 -0.71
C CYS A 209 5.00 16.41 -1.10
N ALA A 210 6.25 16.89 -1.23
CA ALA A 210 6.61 18.16 -1.82
C ALA A 210 7.35 17.92 -3.13
N ILE A 211 6.81 18.47 -4.22
CA ILE A 211 7.34 18.33 -5.58
C ILE A 211 7.60 19.71 -6.18
N GLY A 212 8.83 19.94 -6.61
CA GLY A 212 9.30 21.11 -7.32
C GLY A 212 9.14 21.05 -8.83
N ARG A 213 9.48 22.15 -9.48
CA ARG A 213 9.72 22.23 -10.93
C ARG A 213 11.12 22.72 -11.22
N ASP A 214 11.88 21.97 -12.00
CA ASP A 214 13.21 22.42 -12.42
C ASP A 214 13.14 23.51 -13.51
N ALA A 215 14.30 24.01 -13.93
CA ALA A 215 14.39 25.01 -14.99
C ALA A 215 13.81 24.51 -16.33
N ASN A 216 13.88 23.19 -16.59
CA ASN A 216 13.40 22.51 -17.79
C ASN A 216 11.93 22.04 -17.69
N ASN A 217 11.18 22.53 -16.70
CA ASN A 217 9.79 22.16 -16.42
C ASN A 217 9.56 20.68 -16.10
N GLN A 218 10.58 19.94 -15.66
CA GLN A 218 10.43 18.58 -15.16
C GLN A 218 10.03 18.59 -13.68
N MET A 219 9.44 17.48 -13.22
CA MET A 219 9.10 17.31 -11.81
C MET A 219 10.38 17.00 -11.03
N TYR A 220 10.56 17.69 -9.90
CA TYR A 220 11.71 17.49 -9.04
C TYR A 220 11.24 17.11 -7.62
N PRO A 221 11.47 15.88 -7.14
CA PRO A 221 11.07 15.51 -5.78
C PRO A 221 11.91 16.28 -4.75
N VAL A 222 11.26 16.85 -3.72
CA VAL A 222 11.94 17.68 -2.73
C VAL A 222 12.01 16.99 -1.37
N ALA A 223 10.85 16.64 -0.83
CA ALA A 223 10.71 16.00 0.47
C ALA A 223 9.42 15.19 0.53
N TRP A 224 9.37 14.22 1.42
CA TRP A 224 8.14 13.49 1.73
C TRP A 224 8.09 13.10 3.19
N ALA A 225 6.87 12.85 3.68
CA ALA A 225 6.65 12.36 5.01
C ALA A 225 5.59 11.27 5.04
N VAL A 226 5.83 10.25 5.86
CA VAL A 226 4.79 9.32 6.30
C VAL A 226 4.19 9.88 7.57
N VAL A 227 2.87 10.00 7.63
CA VAL A 227 2.11 10.45 8.81
C VAL A 227 0.94 9.52 9.09
N GLU A 228 0.46 9.48 10.33
CA GLU A 228 -0.70 8.66 10.70
C GLU A 228 -1.98 9.10 9.96
N LYS A 229 -2.14 10.41 9.73
CA LYS A 229 -3.36 11.03 9.20
C LYS A 229 -3.07 12.45 8.70
N GLU A 230 -3.79 12.88 7.67
CA GLU A 230 -3.88 14.29 7.26
C GLU A 230 -4.62 15.11 8.33
N THR A 231 -3.86 15.79 9.18
CA THR A 231 -4.35 16.80 10.12
C THR A 231 -3.67 18.14 9.88
N SER A 232 -4.24 19.22 10.41
CA SER A 232 -3.59 20.54 10.36
C SER A 232 -2.19 20.49 10.99
N GLU A 233 -2.04 19.78 12.12
CA GLU A 233 -0.76 19.60 12.80
C GLU A 233 0.25 18.85 11.93
N SER A 234 -0.15 17.76 11.25
CA SER A 234 0.73 17.01 10.36
C SER A 234 1.24 17.87 9.19
N TRP A 235 0.38 18.75 8.65
CA TRP A 235 0.75 19.69 7.59
C TRP A 235 1.63 20.83 8.10
N GLU A 236 1.34 21.38 9.28
CA GLU A 236 2.18 22.40 9.91
C GLU A 236 3.58 21.86 10.18
N TRP A 237 3.68 20.66 10.74
CA TRP A 237 4.95 19.98 10.96
C TRP A 237 5.72 19.75 9.65
N PHE A 238 5.05 19.22 8.62
CA PHE A 238 5.67 18.95 7.32
C PHE A 238 6.14 20.25 6.61
N VAL A 239 5.29 21.27 6.57
CA VAL A 239 5.58 22.56 5.93
C VAL A 239 6.69 23.31 6.68
N GLY A 240 6.67 23.28 8.01
CA GLY A 240 7.72 23.89 8.83
C GLY A 240 9.10 23.26 8.56
N LEU A 241 9.18 21.93 8.45
CA LEU A 241 10.42 21.23 8.09
C LEU A 241 10.87 21.56 6.66
N LEU A 242 9.93 21.59 5.72
CA LEU A 242 10.21 21.91 4.31
C LEU A 242 10.78 23.32 4.15
N ILE A 243 10.18 24.30 4.82
CA ILE A 243 10.62 25.71 4.82
C ILE A 243 12.04 25.82 5.39
N LYS A 244 12.31 25.14 6.50
CA LYS A 244 13.63 25.10 7.11
C LYS A 244 14.67 24.47 6.18
N ASP A 245 14.34 23.34 5.54
CA ASP A 245 15.27 22.62 4.67
C ASP A 245 15.58 23.35 3.35
N LEU A 246 14.61 24.11 2.85
CA LEU A 246 14.76 24.91 1.63
C LEU A 246 15.23 26.34 1.89
N ASP A 247 15.42 26.73 3.16
CA ASP A 247 15.83 28.07 3.57
C ASP A 247 14.89 29.15 2.99
N ILE A 248 13.57 28.91 3.14
CA ILE A 248 12.53 29.83 2.68
C ILE A 248 12.40 30.96 3.68
N ASN A 249 12.97 32.11 3.33
CA ASN A 249 12.98 33.31 4.14
C ASN A 249 11.89 34.32 3.72
N ASP A 250 11.86 35.48 4.39
CA ASP A 250 10.97 36.61 4.06
C ASP A 250 9.49 36.25 4.00
N GLN A 251 9.04 35.35 4.89
CA GLN A 251 7.65 34.87 4.95
C GLN A 251 7.17 34.26 3.61
N GLY A 252 8.10 33.75 2.80
CA GLY A 252 7.80 33.11 1.51
C GLY A 252 7.61 34.07 0.34
N GLU A 253 8.07 35.31 0.46
CA GLU A 253 7.99 36.29 -0.62
C GLU A 253 8.67 35.77 -1.91
N GLY A 254 7.97 35.85 -3.04
CA GLY A 254 8.43 35.33 -4.33
C GLY A 254 8.31 33.81 -4.51
N TRP A 255 7.74 33.08 -3.55
CA TRP A 255 7.43 31.65 -3.69
C TRP A 255 5.99 31.41 -4.13
N VAL A 256 5.80 30.31 -4.87
CA VAL A 256 4.47 29.82 -5.25
C VAL A 256 4.28 28.41 -4.70
N PHE A 257 3.18 28.21 -4.00
CA PHE A 257 2.77 26.89 -3.54
C PHE A 257 1.48 26.47 -4.21
N ILE A 258 1.42 25.21 -4.64
CA ILE A 258 0.26 24.63 -5.32
C ILE A 258 -0.21 23.45 -4.48
N SER A 259 -1.48 23.44 -4.09
CA SER A 259 -2.03 22.31 -3.34
C SER A 259 -3.49 22.04 -3.63
N ASP A 260 -4.05 20.98 -3.04
CA ASP A 260 -5.50 20.84 -2.96
C ASP A 260 -6.11 21.86 -1.95
N GLN A 261 -7.43 22.06 -2.01
CA GLN A 261 -8.22 22.95 -1.14
C GLN A 261 -8.38 22.40 0.30
N GLN A 262 -7.38 21.70 0.80
CA GLN A 262 -7.42 21.05 2.10
C GLN A 262 -7.20 22.10 3.20
N LYS A 263 -8.15 22.22 4.14
CA LYS A 263 -8.18 23.32 5.12
C LYS A 263 -6.94 23.36 6.02
N GLY A 264 -6.43 22.20 6.43
CA GLY A 264 -5.26 22.11 7.30
C GLY A 264 -4.02 22.71 6.64
N LEU A 265 -3.81 22.42 5.36
CA LEU A 265 -2.70 22.96 4.60
C LEU A 265 -2.81 24.47 4.37
N ILE A 266 -4.01 25.00 4.07
CA ILE A 266 -4.21 26.45 3.91
C ILE A 266 -3.79 27.19 5.18
N ASN A 267 -4.16 26.68 6.35
CA ASN A 267 -3.79 27.26 7.64
C ASN A 267 -2.26 27.20 7.87
N ALA A 268 -1.63 26.06 7.61
CA ALA A 268 -0.18 25.91 7.71
C ALA A 268 0.56 26.93 6.83
N MET A 269 0.10 27.11 5.59
CA MET A 269 0.68 28.10 4.66
C MET A 269 0.54 29.54 5.17
N GLN A 270 -0.62 29.90 5.73
CA GLN A 270 -0.83 31.23 6.32
C GLN A 270 0.06 31.48 7.54
N ASN A 271 0.30 30.44 8.35
CA ASN A 271 1.11 30.54 9.56
C ASN A 271 2.61 30.70 9.24
N TYR A 272 3.14 29.91 8.29
CA TYR A 272 4.58 29.90 8.02
C TYR A 272 5.04 30.82 6.89
N VAL A 273 4.24 30.96 5.82
CA VAL A 273 4.61 31.71 4.60
C VAL A 273 3.45 32.58 4.09
N PRO A 274 2.96 33.54 4.90
CA PRO A 274 1.80 34.36 4.55
C PRO A 274 1.98 35.22 3.28
N LYS A 275 3.23 35.53 2.90
CA LYS A 275 3.52 36.31 1.68
C LYS A 275 3.67 35.44 0.43
N ALA A 276 3.74 34.12 0.58
CA ALA A 276 3.82 33.23 -0.58
C ALA A 276 2.49 33.21 -1.34
N GLN A 277 2.55 33.08 -2.66
CA GLN A 277 1.35 32.91 -3.45
C GLN A 277 0.85 31.47 -3.33
N HIS A 278 -0.32 31.30 -2.74
CA HIS A 278 -1.00 30.01 -2.69
C HIS A 278 -1.97 29.84 -3.86
N ARG A 279 -1.78 28.78 -4.64
CA ARG A 279 -2.61 28.41 -5.78
C ARG A 279 -3.28 27.06 -5.52
N MET A 280 -4.55 26.95 -5.89
CA MET A 280 -5.29 25.70 -5.82
C MET A 280 -5.04 24.89 -7.09
N CYS A 281 -4.88 23.58 -6.93
CA CYS A 281 -4.58 22.66 -8.01
C CYS A 281 -5.80 22.53 -8.94
N ALA A 282 -5.71 23.10 -10.14
CA ALA A 282 -6.78 23.03 -11.15
C ALA A 282 -7.19 21.58 -11.51
N ARG A 283 -6.29 20.59 -11.33
CA ARG A 283 -6.61 19.16 -11.50
C ARG A 283 -7.62 18.68 -10.47
N HIS A 284 -7.48 19.08 -9.20
CA HIS A 284 -8.42 18.73 -8.14
C HIS A 284 -9.75 19.46 -8.31
N ILE A 285 -9.73 20.73 -8.70
CA ILE A 285 -10.94 21.48 -9.07
C ILE A 285 -11.70 20.77 -10.20
N TYR A 286 -10.99 20.38 -11.27
CA TYR A 286 -11.58 19.63 -12.37
C TYR A 286 -12.13 18.28 -11.93
N ALA A 287 -11.40 17.52 -11.12
CA ALA A 287 -11.85 16.21 -10.64
C ALA A 287 -13.15 16.30 -9.84
N ASN A 288 -13.31 17.33 -9.02
CA ASN A 288 -14.55 17.61 -8.29
C ASN A 288 -15.68 18.09 -9.22
N TRP A 289 -15.37 18.98 -10.15
CA TRP A 289 -16.33 19.47 -11.15
C TRP A 289 -16.85 18.36 -12.06
N LYS A 290 -15.96 17.46 -12.53
CA LYS A 290 -16.27 16.30 -13.39
C LYS A 290 -17.27 15.33 -12.75
N LYS A 291 -17.32 15.23 -11.42
CA LYS A 291 -18.29 14.36 -10.73
C LYS A 291 -19.74 14.76 -11.05
N LYS A 292 -19.99 16.07 -11.20
CA LYS A 292 -21.29 16.65 -11.61
C LYS A 292 -21.44 16.69 -13.13
N PHE A 293 -20.40 17.12 -13.84
CA PHE A 293 -20.42 17.32 -15.30
C PHE A 293 -19.55 16.27 -15.99
N ARG A 294 -20.15 15.11 -16.30
CA ARG A 294 -19.43 13.90 -16.73
C ARG A 294 -19.04 13.87 -18.20
N GLU A 295 -19.60 14.76 -19.01
CA GLU A 295 -19.38 14.78 -20.45
C GLU A 295 -17.91 15.06 -20.79
N HIS A 296 -17.33 14.19 -21.62
CA HIS A 296 -15.91 14.30 -22.00
C HIS A 296 -15.59 15.56 -22.81
N ALA A 297 -16.56 16.06 -23.59
CA ALA A 297 -16.41 17.29 -24.37
C ALA A 297 -16.11 18.51 -23.49
N LEU A 298 -16.67 18.55 -22.29
CA LEU A 298 -16.52 19.65 -21.34
C LEU A 298 -15.11 19.75 -20.74
N GLN A 299 -14.35 18.65 -20.74
CA GLN A 299 -12.98 18.62 -20.24
C GLN A 299 -12.09 19.62 -20.96
N LYS A 300 -12.13 19.64 -22.30
CA LYS A 300 -11.32 20.56 -23.10
C LYS A 300 -11.68 22.02 -22.82
N LYS A 301 -12.98 22.30 -22.66
CA LYS A 301 -13.48 23.65 -22.31
C LYS A 301 -13.03 24.08 -20.92
N PHE A 302 -13.07 23.19 -19.92
CA PHE A 302 -12.57 23.48 -18.58
C PHE A 302 -11.07 23.86 -18.60
N TRP A 303 -10.23 23.04 -19.23
CA TRP A 303 -8.79 23.32 -19.28
C TRP A 303 -8.45 24.56 -20.11
N ALA A 304 -9.25 24.85 -21.15
CA ALA A 304 -9.16 26.09 -21.90
C ALA A 304 -9.41 27.31 -20.98
N ILE A 305 -10.44 27.25 -20.12
CA ILE A 305 -10.74 28.29 -19.13
C ILE A 305 -9.60 28.42 -18.11
N ALA A 306 -9.12 27.31 -17.55
CA ALA A 306 -8.03 27.30 -16.56
C ALA A 306 -6.74 27.96 -17.07
N LYS A 307 -6.43 27.76 -18.36
CA LYS A 307 -5.22 28.24 -19.05
C LYS A 307 -5.41 29.60 -19.75
N ALA A 308 -6.57 30.25 -19.60
CA ALA A 308 -6.82 31.55 -20.23
C ALA A 308 -5.70 32.55 -19.90
N ALA A 309 -5.30 33.36 -20.88
CA ALA A 309 -4.16 34.27 -20.74
C ALA A 309 -4.48 35.50 -19.87
N ASN A 310 -5.69 36.02 -19.99
CA ASN A 310 -6.18 37.22 -19.31
C ASN A 310 -7.66 37.06 -18.96
N ARG A 311 -8.21 38.06 -18.27
CA ARG A 311 -9.59 38.02 -17.76
C ARG A 311 -10.61 38.02 -18.89
N GLU A 312 -10.33 38.69 -20.01
CA GLU A 312 -11.19 38.74 -21.19
C GLU A 312 -11.29 37.35 -21.84
N ASP A 313 -10.16 36.68 -22.07
CA ASP A 313 -10.10 35.31 -22.62
C ASP A 313 -10.78 34.32 -21.66
N PHE A 314 -10.62 34.50 -20.35
CA PHE A 314 -11.31 33.69 -19.35
C PHE A 314 -12.83 33.82 -19.48
N MET A 315 -13.35 35.05 -19.54
CA MET A 315 -14.78 35.32 -19.66
C MET A 315 -15.35 34.81 -20.99
N TYR A 316 -14.61 34.97 -22.09
CA TYR A 316 -14.96 34.45 -23.40
C TYR A 316 -15.10 32.92 -23.40
N ARG A 317 -14.10 32.20 -22.86
CA ARG A 317 -14.12 30.73 -22.79
C ARG A 317 -15.21 30.24 -21.84
N LYS A 318 -15.46 30.96 -20.75
CA LYS A 318 -16.58 30.68 -19.83
C LYS A 318 -17.93 30.84 -20.54
N ALA A 319 -18.11 31.88 -21.35
CA ALA A 319 -19.33 32.08 -22.13
C ALA A 319 -19.56 30.92 -23.12
N LYS A 320 -18.51 30.43 -23.78
CA LYS A 320 -18.58 29.23 -24.63
C LYS A 320 -18.91 27.94 -23.88
N LEU A 321 -18.55 27.84 -22.61
CA LEU A 321 -18.97 26.72 -21.76
C LEU A 321 -20.43 26.88 -21.34
N ALA A 322 -20.90 28.10 -21.07
CA ALA A 322 -22.27 28.37 -20.67
C ALA A 322 -23.31 28.01 -21.75
N GLN A 323 -22.90 28.02 -23.03
CA GLN A 323 -23.71 27.56 -24.16
C GLN A 323 -24.01 26.05 -24.10
N ASP A 324 -23.07 25.23 -23.62
CA ASP A 324 -23.29 23.79 -23.43
C ASP A 324 -23.95 23.52 -22.07
N THR A 325 -23.46 24.18 -21.03
CA THR A 325 -23.89 23.94 -19.65
C THR A 325 -23.80 25.23 -18.84
N SER A 326 -24.91 25.96 -18.78
CA SER A 326 -25.02 27.21 -17.99
C SER A 326 -24.76 26.99 -16.50
N GLU A 327 -25.12 25.81 -15.97
CA GLU A 327 -24.85 25.43 -14.58
C GLU A 327 -23.36 25.17 -14.35
N GLY A 328 -22.69 24.46 -15.26
CA GLY A 328 -21.26 24.17 -15.18
C GLY A 328 -20.40 25.42 -15.18
N ALA A 329 -20.75 26.41 -16.00
CA ALA A 329 -20.11 27.72 -16.03
C ALA A 329 -20.33 28.51 -14.72
N ARG A 330 -21.49 28.37 -14.07
CA ARG A 330 -21.76 28.95 -12.74
C ARG A 330 -20.97 28.25 -11.63
N ASP A 331 -20.89 26.92 -11.67
CA ASP A 331 -20.16 26.12 -10.68
C ASP A 331 -18.66 26.46 -10.69
N ILE A 332 -18.05 26.68 -11.87
CA ILE A 332 -16.66 27.15 -12.00
C ILE A 332 -16.43 28.45 -11.21
N MET A 333 -17.34 29.41 -11.26
CA MET A 333 -17.17 30.69 -10.55
C MET A 333 -17.25 30.52 -9.03
N ARG A 334 -18.00 29.52 -8.53
CA ARG A 334 -18.09 29.22 -7.10
C ARG A 334 -16.78 28.65 -6.53
N THR A 335 -15.88 28.15 -7.37
CA THR A 335 -14.57 27.63 -6.96
C THR A 335 -13.49 28.71 -6.82
N GLU A 336 -13.89 29.98 -6.84
CA GLU A 336 -13.00 31.16 -6.74
C GLU A 336 -11.81 31.12 -7.72
N PRO A 337 -12.04 31.34 -9.04
CA PRO A 337 -11.02 31.23 -10.09
C PRO A 337 -9.73 32.03 -9.86
N LYS A 338 -9.77 33.07 -9.02
CA LYS A 338 -8.58 33.81 -8.57
C LYS A 338 -7.47 32.91 -8.00
N HIS A 339 -7.83 31.75 -7.44
CA HIS A 339 -6.87 30.86 -6.81
C HIS A 339 -6.32 29.76 -7.73
N TRP A 340 -6.90 29.48 -8.90
CA TRP A 340 -6.45 28.36 -9.74
C TRP A 340 -6.37 28.63 -11.24
N ALA A 341 -7.02 29.70 -11.73
CA ALA A 341 -7.00 30.03 -13.14
C ALA A 341 -5.90 31.06 -13.46
N ARG A 342 -5.14 30.79 -14.52
CA ARG A 342 -3.96 31.56 -14.91
C ARG A 342 -4.24 33.05 -15.10
N ALA A 343 -5.41 33.38 -15.65
CA ALA A 343 -5.86 34.73 -15.93
C ALA A 343 -5.90 35.69 -14.72
N PHE A 344 -5.86 35.16 -13.50
CA PHE A 344 -5.99 35.95 -12.27
C PHE A 344 -4.72 35.96 -11.40
N PHE A 345 -3.67 35.25 -11.80
CA PHE A 345 -2.43 35.23 -11.02
C PHE A 345 -1.67 36.54 -11.17
N SER A 346 -1.21 37.09 -10.04
CA SER A 346 -0.45 38.35 -9.97
C SER A 346 0.98 38.23 -10.52
N CYS A 347 1.56 37.03 -10.55
CA CYS A 347 2.89 36.79 -11.07
C CYS A 347 2.87 35.66 -12.13
N TRP A 348 3.56 35.91 -13.24
CA TRP A 348 3.70 34.90 -14.28
C TRP A 348 4.79 33.92 -13.88
N VAL A 349 4.39 32.68 -13.61
CA VAL A 349 5.30 31.57 -13.40
C VAL A 349 4.96 30.52 -14.45
N PRO A 350 5.86 30.21 -15.41
CA PRO A 350 5.63 29.13 -16.35
C PRO A 350 5.56 27.82 -15.55
N LEU A 351 4.39 27.20 -15.56
CA LEU A 351 4.06 25.92 -14.91
C LEU A 351 4.12 24.75 -15.88
#